data_AF-A0A1R3KRJ1-F1
#
_entry.id   AF-A0A1R3KRJ1-F1
#
_cell.length_a   1.000
_cell.length_b   1.000
_cell.length_c   1.000
_cell.angle_alpha   90.00
_cell.angle_beta   90.00
_cell.angle_gamma   90.00
#
_symmetry.space_group_name_H-M   'P 1'
#
loop_
_entity.id
_entity.type
_entity.pdbx_description
1 polymer ?
#
loop_
_entity_poly.entity_id
_entity_poly.type
_entity_poly.pdbx_seq_one_letter_code
_entity_poly.pdbx_strand_id
1 'polypeptide(L)'
;MELTSSNSEPPTKRLLFDRRYGWVYDEWKHPSEEALAGGRGMFCIVPLTKAFLKTASNSINLAANSVLKVVEKRDLLSPQEVQAYLRNQLNRYKF
;
A
#
# COMPACT_ATOMS: atom_id res chain seq x y z
N MET A 1 29.67 25.48 -12.22
CA MET A 1 29.84 24.91 -10.87
C MET A 1 28.67 23.98 -10.63
N GLU A 2 28.90 22.69 -10.81
CA GLU A 2 27.90 21.65 -10.54
C GLU A 2 27.64 21.60 -9.04
N LEU A 3 26.38 21.82 -8.64
CA LEU A 3 25.92 21.52 -7.28
C LEU A 3 25.61 20.03 -7.26
N THR A 4 26.55 19.23 -6.76
CA THR A 4 26.27 17.87 -6.33
C THR A 4 25.25 17.92 -5.20
N SER A 5 23.98 17.75 -5.54
CA SER A 5 22.90 17.60 -4.57
C SER A 5 23.13 16.26 -3.87
N SER A 6 23.89 16.29 -2.77
CA SER A 6 23.88 15.22 -1.79
C SER A 6 22.44 15.10 -1.30
N ASN A 7 21.80 13.98 -1.64
CA ASN A 7 20.42 13.66 -1.32
C ASN A 7 20.27 13.30 0.18
N SER A 8 20.84 14.12 1.05
CA SER A 8 20.63 14.03 2.49
C SER A 8 19.31 14.70 2.80
N GLU A 9 18.35 13.93 3.32
CA GLU A 9 17.10 14.49 3.81
C GLU A 9 17.42 15.62 4.80
N PRO A 10 16.84 16.82 4.61
CA PRO A 10 17.08 17.93 5.53
C PRO A 10 16.61 17.53 6.94
N PRO A 11 17.33 17.94 8.00
CA PRO A 11 16.98 17.61 9.36
C PRO A 11 15.56 18.08 9.67
N THR A 12 14.74 17.19 10.24
CA THR A 12 13.30 17.40 10.52
C THR A 12 13.04 18.60 11.42
N LYS A 13 14.06 19.05 12.17
CA LYS A 13 13.99 20.23 13.02
C LYS A 13 15.28 21.03 12.86
N ARG A 14 15.15 22.31 12.51
CA ARG A 14 16.28 23.23 12.28
C ARG A 14 16.05 24.54 13.02
N LEU A 15 17.10 25.03 13.67
CA LEU A 15 17.10 26.36 14.25
C LEU A 15 17.58 27.34 13.17
N LEU A 16 16.71 28.28 12.79
CA LEU A 16 17.00 29.30 11.79
C LEU A 16 17.05 30.68 12.44
N PHE A 17 17.89 31.56 11.91
CA PHE A 17 17.88 32.96 12.31
C PHE A 17 17.07 33.77 11.29
N ASP A 18 15.91 34.27 11.69
CA ASP A 18 15.09 35.23 10.92
C ASP A 18 15.36 36.66 11.42
N ARG A 19 15.60 37.60 10.51
CA ARG A 19 15.93 38.99 10.86
C ARG A 19 14.81 39.71 11.63
N ARG A 20 13.54 39.32 11.44
CA ARG A 20 12.37 39.95 12.08
C ARG A 20 12.03 39.33 13.43
N TYR A 21 12.34 38.05 13.60
CA TYR A 21 11.88 37.27 14.75
C TYR A 21 13.01 36.69 15.59
N GLY A 22 14.27 36.85 15.16
CA GLY A 22 15.43 36.26 15.82
C GLY A 22 15.55 34.77 15.54
N TRP A 23 15.98 33.99 16.53
CA TRP A 23 16.09 32.54 16.40
C TRP A 23 14.71 31.87 16.40
N VAL A 24 14.34 31.27 15.28
CA VAL A 24 13.07 30.57 15.06
C VAL A 24 13.35 29.08 14.90
N TYR A 25 12.56 28.26 15.58
CA TYR A 25 12.59 26.82 15.43
C TYR A 25 11.65 26.41 14.30
N ASP A 26 12.20 25.87 13.22
CA ASP A 26 11.47 25.42 12.05
C ASP A 26 11.48 23.89 11.98
N GLU A 27 10.31 23.27 12.03
CA GLU A 27 10.15 21.84 11.81
C GLU A 27 9.93 21.59 10.33
N TRP A 28 11.01 21.29 9.61
CA TRP A 28 10.91 20.91 8.21
C TRP A 28 10.25 19.54 8.10
N LYS A 29 8.99 19.51 7.67
CA LYS A 29 8.25 18.29 7.36
C LYS A 29 8.38 17.95 5.89
N HIS A 30 8.41 16.66 5.57
CA HIS A 30 8.45 16.22 4.19
C HIS A 30 7.18 16.71 3.46
N PRO A 31 7.26 17.25 2.24
CA PRO A 31 6.09 17.83 1.55
C PRO A 31 4.91 16.85 1.40
N SER A 32 5.20 15.55 1.32
CA SER A 32 4.15 14.51 1.32
C SER A 32 3.45 14.37 2.67
N GLU A 33 4.19 14.47 3.78
CA GLU A 33 3.64 14.38 5.12
C GLU A 33 2.81 15.62 5.47
N GLU A 34 3.29 16.81 5.07
CA GLU A 34 2.55 18.06 5.25
C GLU A 34 1.24 18.07 4.45
N ALA A 35 1.26 17.54 3.23
CA ALA A 35 0.06 17.37 2.41
C ALA A 35 -0.96 16.40 3.06
N LEU A 36 -0.48 15.35 3.75
CA LEU A 36 -1.32 14.36 4.42
C LEU A 36 -1.84 14.85 5.78
N ALA A 37 -1.00 15.53 6.57
CA ALA A 37 -1.26 15.90 7.95
C ALA A 37 -2.45 16.86 8.12
N GLY A 38 -2.72 17.71 7.12
CA GLY A 38 -3.85 18.63 7.14
C GLY A 38 -5.14 18.11 6.49
N GLY A 39 -5.12 16.91 5.88
CA GLY A 39 -6.22 16.47 5.00
C GLY A 39 -6.47 17.39 3.79
N ARG A 40 -5.55 18.33 3.53
CA ARG A 40 -5.60 19.35 2.46
C ARG A 40 -4.77 18.97 1.24
N GLY A 41 -4.10 17.83 1.27
CA GLY A 41 -3.40 17.29 0.12
C GLY A 41 -4.37 17.10 -1.04
N MET A 42 -4.15 17.84 -2.13
CA MET A 42 -4.80 17.54 -3.41
C MET A 42 -4.24 16.21 -3.89
N PHE A 43 -4.85 15.10 -3.47
CA PHE A 43 -4.57 13.82 -4.10
C PHE A 43 -4.97 13.94 -5.57
N CYS A 44 -4.02 13.74 -6.47
CA CYS A 44 -4.35 13.68 -7.87
C CYS A 44 -5.25 12.45 -8.07
N ILE A 45 -6.49 12.68 -8.53
CA ILE A 45 -7.49 11.64 -8.75
C ILE A 45 -6.95 10.60 -9.75
N VAL A 46 -6.14 11.04 -10.72
CA VAL A 46 -5.58 10.19 -11.77
C VAL A 46 -4.67 9.07 -11.21
N PRO A 47 -3.61 9.34 -10.43
CA PRO A 47 -2.83 8.31 -9.73
C PRO A 47 -3.66 7.41 -8.82
N LEU A 48 -4.64 7.95 -8.09
CA LEU A 48 -5.50 7.16 -7.22
C LEU A 48 -6.35 6.17 -8.01
N THR A 49 -7.03 6.64 -9.06
CA THR A 49 -7.82 5.78 -9.95
C THR A 49 -6.94 4.74 -10.63
N LYS A 50 -5.74 5.11 -11.07
CA LYS A 50 -4.77 4.16 -11.66
C LYS A 50 -4.34 3.09 -10.66
N ALA A 51 -4.01 3.48 -9.42
CA ALA A 51 -3.62 2.55 -8.37
C ALA A 51 -4.77 1.62 -7.97
N PHE A 52 -5.99 2.15 -7.89
CA PHE A 52 -7.19 1.38 -7.60
C PHE A 52 -7.48 0.35 -8.70
N LEU A 53 -7.52 0.76 -9.97
CA LEU A 53 -7.76 -0.13 -11.09
C LEU A 53 -6.68 -1.20 -11.22
N LYS A 54 -5.41 -0.85 -11.00
CA LYS A 54 -4.30 -1.81 -11.00
C LYS A 54 -4.45 -2.85 -9.89
N THR A 55 -4.83 -2.41 -8.68
CA THR A 55 -5.07 -3.31 -7.56
C THR A 55 -6.25 -4.24 -7.82
N ALA A 56 -7.36 -3.71 -8.33
CA ALA A 56 -8.52 -4.50 -8.71
C ALA A 56 -8.17 -5.53 -9.80
N SER A 57 -7.47 -5.12 -10.86
CA SER A 57 -7.01 -6.03 -11.91
C SER A 57 -6.11 -7.15 -11.37
N ASN A 58 -5.16 -6.81 -10.49
CA ASN A 58 -4.30 -7.79 -9.83
C ASN A 58 -5.10 -8.78 -8.98
N SER A 59 -6.13 -8.32 -8.26
CA SER A 59 -6.99 -9.22 -7.48
C SER A 59 -7.77 -10.20 -8.36
N ILE A 60 -8.27 -9.76 -9.52
CA ILE A 60 -8.95 -10.62 -10.49
C ILE A 60 -7.97 -11.64 -11.06
N ASN A 61 -6.76 -11.21 -11.42
CA ASN A 61 -5.73 -12.12 -11.92
C ASN A 61 -5.32 -13.15 -10.87
N LEU A 62 -5.21 -12.76 -9.59
CA LEU A 62 -4.93 -13.70 -8.51
C LEU A 62 -6.08 -14.69 -8.30
N ALA A 63 -7.33 -14.22 -8.32
CA ALA A 63 -8.51 -15.07 -8.22
C ALA A 63 -8.61 -16.06 -9.40
N ALA A 64 -8.47 -15.58 -10.64
CA ALA A 64 -8.49 -16.41 -11.84
C ALA A 64 -7.37 -17.47 -11.81
N ASN A 65 -6.14 -17.08 -11.47
CA ASN A 65 -5.03 -18.01 -11.32
C ASN A 65 -5.25 -19.02 -10.18
N SER A 66 -5.91 -18.62 -9.09
CA SER A 66 -6.24 -19.55 -8.01
C SER A 66 -7.29 -20.57 -8.44
N VAL A 67 -8.32 -20.15 -9.19
CA VAL A 67 -9.34 -21.04 -9.75
C VAL A 67 -8.72 -21.98 -10.78
N LEU A 68 -7.86 -21.48 -11.67
CA LEU A 68 -7.14 -22.32 -12.63
C LEU A 68 -6.24 -23.35 -11.93
N LYS A 69 -5.48 -22.95 -10.90
CA LYS A 69 -4.68 -23.89 -10.10
C LYS A 69 -5.53 -24.94 -9.40
N VAL A 70 -6.73 -24.59 -8.95
CA VAL A 70 -7.69 -25.55 -8.36
C VAL A 70 -8.27 -26.46 -9.43
N VAL A 71 -8.56 -25.96 -10.64
CA VAL A 71 -9.06 -26.76 -11.77
C VAL A 71 -7.98 -27.72 -12.28
N GLU A 72 -6.74 -27.26 -12.46
CA GLU A 72 -5.60 -28.09 -12.84
C GLU A 72 -5.30 -29.16 -11.78
N LYS A 73 -5.43 -28.81 -10.50
CA LYS A 73 -5.31 -29.79 -9.40
C LYS A 73 -6.54 -30.68 -9.22
N ARG A 74 -7.71 -30.34 -9.76
CA ARG A 74 -8.92 -31.19 -9.72
C ARG A 74 -8.75 -32.45 -10.55
N ASP A 75 -7.96 -32.41 -11.63
CA ASP A 75 -7.61 -33.61 -12.40
C ASP A 75 -6.77 -34.61 -11.57
N LEU A 76 -6.17 -34.14 -10.45
CA LEU A 76 -5.39 -34.94 -9.50
C LEU A 76 -6.11 -35.19 -8.16
N LEU A 77 -7.28 -34.58 -7.93
CA LEU A 77 -7.99 -34.63 -6.65
C LEU A 77 -9.40 -35.18 -6.86
N SER A 78 -9.66 -36.36 -6.30
CA SER A 78 -10.99 -36.97 -6.35
C SER A 78 -12.03 -36.02 -5.74
N PRO A 79 -13.17 -35.77 -6.41
CA PRO A 79 -14.23 -34.92 -5.89
C PRO A 79 -14.69 -35.31 -4.47
N GLN A 80 -14.58 -36.59 -4.13
CA GLN A 80 -14.98 -37.15 -2.83
C GLN A 80 -14.02 -36.73 -1.70
N GLU A 81 -12.72 -36.63 -1.96
CA GLU A 81 -11.72 -36.24 -0.96
C GLU A 81 -11.83 -34.74 -0.63
N VAL A 82 -12.05 -33.91 -1.65
CA VAL A 82 -12.29 -32.47 -1.49
C VAL A 82 -13.58 -32.24 -0.71
N GLN A 83 -14.64 -32.97 -1.02
CA GLN A 83 -15.91 -32.87 -0.32
C GLN A 83 -15.79 -33.32 1.14
N ALA A 84 -15.08 -34.40 1.42
CA ALA A 84 -14.82 -34.87 2.79
C ALA A 84 -13.98 -33.87 3.60
N TYR A 85 -12.95 -33.28 2.99
CA TYR A 85 -12.11 -32.25 3.63
C TYR A 85 -12.93 -30.99 3.99
N LEU A 86 -13.73 -30.49 3.05
CA LEU A 86 -14.58 -29.32 3.30
C LEU A 86 -15.63 -29.59 4.36
N ARG A 87 -16.26 -30.78 4.37
CA ARG A 87 -17.22 -31.18 5.41
C ARG A 87 -16.57 -31.25 6.79
N ASN A 88 -15.36 -31.81 6.87
CA ASN A 88 -14.59 -31.87 8.11
C ASN A 88 -14.18 -30.49 8.62
N GLN A 89 -13.79 -29.57 7.73
CA GLN A 89 -13.52 -28.18 8.10
C GLN A 89 -14.79 -27.47 8.60
N LEU A 90 -15.91 -27.62 7.90
CA LEU A 90 -17.19 -27.01 8.32
C LEU A 90 -17.66 -27.52 9.68
N ASN A 91 -17.47 -28.81 9.96
CA ASN A 91 -17.79 -29.39 11.25
C ASN A 91 -16.82 -28.93 12.36
N ARG A 92 -15.58 -28.56 12.01
CA ARG A 92 -14.57 -28.05 12.96
C ARG A 92 -14.87 -26.64 13.46
N TYR A 93 -15.62 -25.85 12.69
CA TYR A 93 -16.00 -24.48 13.05
C TYR A 93 -17.48 -24.33 13.44
N LYS A 94 -18.21 -25.44 13.60
CA LYS A 94 -19.50 -25.41 14.29
C LYS A 94 -19.25 -25.22 15.79
N PHE A 95 -19.73 -24.11 16.32
CA PHE A 95 -19.88 -23.87 17.75
C PHE A 95 -20.87 -24.87 18.36
#